data_AF-A7RHK9-F1
#
_entry.id   AF-A7RHK9-F1
#
_cell.length_a   1.000
_cell.length_b   1.000
_cell.length_c   1.000
_cell.angle_alpha   90.00
_cell.angle_beta   90.00
_cell.angle_gamma   90.00
#
_symmetry.space_group_name_H-M   'P 1'
#
loop_
_entity.id
_entity.type
_entity.pdbx_description
1 polymer ?
#
loop_
_entity_poly.entity_id
_entity_poly.type
_entity_poly.pdbx_seq_one_letter_code
_entity_poly.pdbx_strand_id
1 'polypeptide(L)'
;MYPARTCRDLHMCHPKLKSGNYWIDPNEGIPDDSIQVYCDFENNSTCIFPNNQTRSHRRKWFSGPDGYKWFGKELRGFGTVRRGRDGPKEGTCPSQLAFLRLLSDRARQNVTYHCLNSAAWSSGKGDLNHSIKIKGDNGVELHASSSNKFKPQIIRDDCHIKDGKWRQTIITVDTSKPHRLPVLDVAVFDIGGQGEEFGLDIGPVCFS
;
A
#
# COMPACT_ATOMS: atom_id res chain seq x y z
N MET A 1 19.02 -18.25 -18.50
CA MET A 1 17.56 -18.46 -18.60
C MET A 1 16.92 -17.09 -18.49
N TYR A 2 16.12 -16.68 -19.47
CA TYR A 2 15.54 -15.34 -19.47
C TYR A 2 14.30 -15.31 -18.56
N PRO A 3 14.17 -14.29 -17.69
CA PRO A 3 12.95 -14.08 -16.89
C PRO A 3 11.73 -13.86 -17.80
N ALA A 4 10.55 -14.27 -17.34
CA ALA A 4 9.31 -14.02 -18.06
C ALA A 4 8.91 -12.54 -17.94
N ARG A 5 8.14 -12.01 -18.89
CA ARG A 5 7.72 -10.60 -18.86
C ARG A 5 6.81 -10.27 -17.67
N THR A 6 5.84 -11.13 -17.39
CA THR A 6 4.94 -11.02 -16.22
C THR A 6 4.67 -12.40 -15.60
N CYS A 7 4.11 -12.42 -14.39
CA CYS A 7 3.63 -13.67 -13.80
C CYS A 7 2.53 -14.34 -14.65
N ARG A 8 1.72 -13.55 -15.35
CA ARG A 8 0.69 -14.07 -16.25
C ARG A 8 1.30 -14.82 -17.42
N ASP A 9 2.32 -14.25 -18.07
CA ASP A 9 3.04 -14.90 -19.16
C ASP A 9 3.75 -16.17 -18.68
N LEU A 10 4.36 -16.12 -17.50
CA LEU A 10 5.00 -17.27 -16.86
C LEU A 10 4.00 -18.42 -16.65
N HIS A 11 2.80 -18.13 -16.16
CA HIS A 11 1.77 -19.14 -15.91
C HIS A 11 1.19 -19.71 -17.21
N MET A 12 1.00 -18.88 -18.24
CA MET A 12 0.52 -19.32 -19.55
C MET A 12 1.49 -20.32 -20.20
N CYS A 13 2.80 -20.05 -20.12
CA CYS A 13 3.83 -20.94 -20.67
C CYS A 13 4.09 -22.17 -19.79
N HIS A 14 3.92 -22.04 -18.48
CA HIS A 14 4.18 -23.12 -17.52
C HIS A 14 3.01 -23.31 -16.52
N PRO A 15 1.86 -23.86 -16.95
CA PRO A 15 0.66 -23.96 -16.11
C PRO A 15 0.80 -24.84 -14.85
N LYS A 16 1.84 -25.68 -14.78
CA LYS A 16 2.12 -26.55 -13.63
C LYS A 16 2.82 -25.83 -12.48
N LEU A 17 3.38 -24.64 -12.72
CA LEU A 17 4.03 -23.85 -11.68
C LEU A 17 3.02 -23.46 -10.59
N LYS A 18 3.54 -23.30 -9.37
CA LYS A 18 2.76 -22.91 -8.18
C LYS A 18 3.06 -21.48 -7.80
N SER A 19 2.10 -20.82 -7.14
CA SER A 19 2.33 -19.47 -6.61
C SER A 19 3.59 -19.42 -5.75
N GLY A 20 4.35 -18.34 -5.83
CA GLY A 20 5.65 -18.25 -5.20
C GLY A 20 6.49 -17.08 -5.71
N ASN A 21 7.76 -17.02 -5.28
CA ASN A 21 8.68 -15.98 -5.73
C ASN A 21 9.33 -16.34 -7.06
N TYR A 22 9.27 -15.44 -8.03
CA TYR A 22 9.86 -15.59 -9.36
C TYR A 22 10.55 -14.29 -9.78
N TRP A 23 11.45 -14.40 -10.75
CA TRP A 23 12.05 -13.26 -11.43
C TRP A 23 11.30 -12.97 -12.71
N ILE A 24 10.92 -11.72 -12.92
CA ILE A 24 10.27 -11.23 -14.14
C ILE A 24 10.99 -10.00 -14.68
N ASP A 25 10.82 -9.76 -15.98
CA ASP A 25 11.42 -8.63 -16.69
C ASP A 25 10.37 -7.88 -17.57
N PRO A 26 9.52 -7.05 -16.95
CA PRO A 26 8.47 -6.28 -17.63
C PRO A 26 8.91 -5.32 -18.73
N ASN A 27 10.04 -4.62 -18.55
CA ASN A 27 10.59 -3.69 -19.56
C ASN A 27 11.38 -4.40 -20.66
N GLU A 28 11.68 -5.69 -20.47
CA GLU A 28 12.53 -6.48 -21.36
C GLU A 28 13.93 -5.84 -21.51
N GLY A 29 14.71 -6.28 -22.50
CA GLY A 29 16.03 -5.71 -22.77
C GLY A 29 17.13 -6.40 -21.97
N ILE A 30 17.78 -5.69 -21.04
CA ILE A 30 18.93 -6.20 -20.29
C ILE A 30 18.41 -7.01 -19.09
N PRO A 31 18.53 -8.35 -19.06
CA PRO A 31 17.88 -9.17 -18.03
C PRO A 31 18.39 -8.96 -16.60
N ASP A 32 19.55 -8.33 -16.46
CA ASP A 32 20.19 -8.04 -15.17
C ASP A 32 19.39 -7.01 -14.34
N ASP A 33 18.48 -6.26 -14.96
CA ASP A 33 17.58 -5.33 -14.26
C ASP A 33 16.21 -5.94 -13.91
N SER A 34 16.06 -7.26 -14.11
CA SER A 34 14.86 -8.01 -13.72
C SER A 34 14.56 -7.88 -12.24
N ILE A 35 13.30 -8.10 -11.89
CA ILE A 35 12.80 -7.91 -10.53
C ILE A 35 12.24 -9.20 -9.96
N GLN A 36 12.55 -9.45 -8.69
CA GLN A 36 11.90 -10.53 -7.95
C GLN A 36 10.51 -10.06 -7.49
N VAL A 37 9.50 -10.89 -7.78
CA VAL A 37 8.10 -10.65 -7.44
C VAL A 37 7.50 -11.92 -6.86
N TYR A 38 6.37 -11.80 -6.19
CA TYR A 38 5.53 -12.94 -5.88
C TYR A 38 4.47 -13.09 -6.97
N CYS A 39 4.46 -14.23 -7.65
CA CYS A 39 3.41 -14.60 -8.56
C CYS A 39 2.32 -15.33 -7.80
N ASP A 40 1.13 -14.74 -7.78
CA ASP A 40 -0.08 -15.39 -7.30
C ASP A 40 -0.86 -15.90 -8.52
N PHE A 41 -0.65 -17.17 -8.88
CA PHE A 41 -1.32 -17.78 -10.03
C PHE A 41 -2.80 -18.09 -9.76
N GLU A 42 -3.24 -18.14 -8.50
CA GLU A 42 -4.65 -18.32 -8.16
C GLU A 42 -5.44 -17.06 -8.48
N ASN A 43 -4.85 -15.90 -8.20
CA ASN A 43 -5.44 -14.59 -8.52
C ASN A 43 -4.91 -13.98 -9.84
N ASN A 44 -4.09 -14.73 -10.59
CA ASN A 44 -3.41 -14.27 -11.81
C ASN A 44 -2.75 -12.89 -11.66
N SER A 45 -1.96 -12.71 -10.60
CA SER A 45 -1.39 -11.41 -10.26
C SER A 45 0.11 -11.44 -10.00
N THR A 46 0.76 -10.32 -10.31
CA THR A 46 2.16 -10.02 -10.05
C THR A 46 2.25 -9.08 -8.85
N CYS A 47 2.72 -9.57 -7.70
CA CYS A 47 2.79 -8.81 -6.47
C CYS A 47 4.23 -8.37 -6.16
N ILE A 48 4.43 -7.05 -6.07
CA ILE A 48 5.69 -6.44 -5.64
C ILE A 48 5.56 -6.15 -4.15
N PHE A 49 6.37 -6.84 -3.35
CA PHE A 49 6.46 -6.55 -1.94
C PHE A 49 7.27 -5.27 -1.72
N PRO A 50 6.75 -4.32 -0.94
CA PRO A 50 7.59 -3.23 -0.51
C PRO A 50 8.73 -3.77 0.37
N ASN A 51 9.85 -3.04 0.37
CA ASN A 51 10.96 -3.37 1.27
C ASN A 51 10.52 -3.32 2.76
N ASN A 52 11.37 -3.84 3.65
CA ASN A 52 11.14 -3.92 5.10
C ASN A 52 10.85 -2.55 5.79
N GLN A 53 10.82 -1.43 5.06
CA GLN A 53 10.58 -0.06 5.56
C GLN A 53 9.10 0.37 5.50
N THR A 54 8.21 -0.49 5.03
CA THR A 54 6.77 -0.18 4.88
C THR A 54 5.88 -0.59 6.03
N ARG A 55 6.44 -1.30 7.02
CA ARG A 55 5.84 -1.52 8.33
C ARG A 55 6.47 -0.59 9.35
N SER A 56 5.66 0.27 9.96
CA SER A 56 6.11 1.17 11.00
C SER A 56 5.89 0.60 12.41
N HIS A 57 6.64 1.15 13.36
CA HIS A 57 6.47 0.81 14.77
C HIS A 57 5.10 1.27 15.30
N ARG A 58 4.52 0.45 16.18
CA ARG A 58 3.32 0.78 16.95
C ARG A 58 3.73 1.64 18.14
N ARG A 59 3.49 2.94 18.07
CA ARG A 59 3.86 3.91 19.11
C ARG A 59 3.09 5.22 18.98
N LYS A 60 3.27 6.12 19.95
CA LYS A 60 2.85 7.51 19.81
C LYS A 60 3.73 8.25 18.80
N TRP A 61 3.16 8.67 17.67
CA TRP A 61 3.87 9.40 16.61
C TRP A 61 3.70 10.91 16.65
N PHE A 62 2.65 11.40 17.31
CA PHE A 62 2.29 12.82 17.34
C PHE A 62 1.69 13.19 18.69
N SER A 63 1.85 14.45 19.10
CA SER A 63 1.20 15.06 20.26
C SER A 63 0.67 16.43 19.84
N GLY A 64 -0.61 16.68 20.03
CA GLY A 64 -1.26 17.91 19.59
C GLY A 64 -2.77 17.74 19.38
N PRO A 65 -3.45 18.76 18.85
CA PRO A 65 -4.86 18.65 18.48
C PRO A 65 -5.04 17.76 17.24
N ASP A 66 -6.23 17.19 17.12
CA ASP A 66 -6.63 16.41 15.95
C ASP A 66 -6.47 17.19 14.66
N GLY A 67 -6.05 16.49 13.62
CA GLY A 67 -5.83 17.08 12.31
C GLY A 67 -5.04 16.16 11.42
N TYR A 68 -5.27 16.25 10.11
CA TYR A 68 -4.57 15.40 9.16
C TYR A 68 -3.05 15.62 9.22
N LYS A 69 -2.31 14.53 9.44
CA LYS A 69 -0.86 14.45 9.34
C LYS A 69 -0.46 13.36 8.35
N TRP A 70 0.30 13.72 7.33
CA TRP A 70 0.90 12.77 6.41
C TRP A 70 2.01 11.99 7.11
N PHE A 71 1.83 10.69 7.24
CA PHE A 71 2.69 9.83 8.07
C PHE A 71 4.14 9.83 7.59
N GLY A 72 4.38 9.65 6.30
CA GLY A 72 5.71 9.71 5.71
C GLY A 72 6.27 11.13 5.66
N LYS A 73 5.49 12.07 5.12
CA LYS A 73 5.97 13.44 4.86
C LYS A 73 6.19 14.27 6.15
N GLU A 74 5.27 14.21 7.10
CA GLU A 74 5.27 15.06 8.29
C GLU A 74 5.79 14.33 9.53
N LEU A 75 5.38 13.08 9.74
CA LEU A 75 5.75 12.29 10.94
C LEU A 75 7.03 11.47 10.75
N ARG A 76 7.60 11.44 9.53
CA ARG A 76 8.78 10.64 9.16
C ARG A 76 8.62 9.15 9.54
N GLY A 77 7.39 8.66 9.45
CA GLY A 77 6.97 7.37 9.99
C GLY A 77 7.55 6.14 9.30
N PHE A 78 7.97 6.28 8.04
CA PHE A 78 8.67 5.25 7.26
C PHE A 78 10.20 5.45 7.23
N GLY A 79 10.75 6.29 8.12
CA GLY A 79 12.16 6.69 8.09
C GLY A 79 12.49 7.72 6.99
N THR A 80 13.75 8.14 6.93
CA THR A 80 14.26 9.21 6.05
C THR A 80 14.37 8.83 4.56
N VAL A 81 14.03 7.60 4.18
CA VAL A 81 14.46 7.00 2.90
C VAL A 81 13.53 7.34 1.72
N ARG A 82 12.29 7.79 1.95
CA ARG A 82 11.35 8.09 0.83
C ARG A 82 11.58 9.44 0.12
N ARG A 83 12.60 10.22 0.49
CA ARG A 83 12.96 11.49 -0.17
C ARG A 83 14.44 11.58 -0.58
N GLY A 84 14.99 10.47 -1.07
CA GLY A 84 16.14 10.55 -1.95
C GLY A 84 15.73 11.15 -3.29
N ARG A 85 16.51 12.08 -3.81
CA ARG A 85 16.48 12.51 -5.22
C ARG A 85 16.97 11.41 -6.17
N ASP A 86 17.43 10.31 -5.59
CA ASP A 86 17.51 8.98 -6.17
C ASP A 86 16.28 8.21 -5.68
N GLY A 87 15.53 7.61 -6.60
CA GLY A 87 14.40 6.73 -6.30
C GLY A 87 14.78 5.56 -5.36
N PRO A 88 13.91 4.56 -5.18
CA PRO A 88 14.17 3.49 -4.22
C PRO A 88 15.52 2.83 -4.53
N LYS A 89 16.55 3.13 -3.73
CA LYS A 89 17.74 2.29 -3.65
C LYS A 89 17.23 1.00 -3.02
N GLU A 90 17.09 -0.02 -3.86
CA GLU A 90 16.52 -1.34 -3.59
C GLU A 90 14.98 -1.40 -3.44
N GLY A 91 14.29 -0.90 -4.47
CA GLY A 91 12.89 -1.22 -4.76
C GLY A 91 12.63 -0.94 -6.23
N THR A 92 12.13 -1.94 -6.96
CA THR A 92 11.77 -1.97 -8.39
C THR A 92 12.15 -0.72 -9.21
N CYS A 93 13.05 -0.90 -10.19
CA CYS A 93 13.42 0.14 -11.15
C CYS A 93 12.18 0.87 -11.69
N PRO A 94 12.15 2.22 -11.78
CA PRO A 94 11.00 2.96 -12.26
C PRO A 94 10.48 2.49 -13.63
N SER A 95 11.37 2.01 -14.51
CA SER A 95 10.99 1.40 -15.79
C SER A 95 10.15 0.15 -15.56
N GLN A 96 10.61 -0.79 -14.74
CA GLN A 96 9.94 -2.05 -14.44
C GLN A 96 8.52 -1.82 -13.89
N LEU A 97 8.36 -0.88 -12.97
CA LEU A 97 7.03 -0.52 -12.43
C LEU A 97 6.12 0.13 -13.50
N ALA A 98 6.68 0.98 -14.36
CA ALA A 98 5.93 1.62 -15.44
C ALA A 98 5.40 0.60 -16.46
N PHE A 99 6.24 -0.37 -16.86
CA PHE A 99 5.81 -1.45 -17.76
C PHE A 99 4.80 -2.38 -17.10
N LEU A 100 4.96 -2.75 -15.83
CA LEU A 100 3.94 -3.53 -15.12
C LEU A 100 2.57 -2.84 -15.12
N ARG A 101 2.52 -1.52 -14.89
CA ARG A 101 1.28 -0.75 -14.96
C ARG A 101 0.66 -0.74 -16.36
N LEU A 102 1.50 -0.72 -17.40
CA LEU A 102 1.05 -0.74 -18.80
C LEU A 102 0.52 -2.12 -19.20
N LEU A 103 1.10 -3.18 -18.64
CA LEU A 103 0.79 -4.58 -18.96
C LEU A 103 -0.33 -5.17 -18.10
N SER A 104 -0.98 -4.35 -17.28
CA SER A 104 -2.00 -4.79 -16.34
C SER A 104 -3.27 -3.97 -16.51
N ASP A 105 -4.42 -4.60 -16.28
CA ASP A 105 -5.72 -3.93 -16.35
C ASP A 105 -6.14 -3.39 -14.99
N ARG A 106 -5.60 -4.00 -13.92
CA ARG A 106 -6.02 -3.72 -12.55
C ARG A 106 -4.81 -3.71 -11.61
N ALA A 107 -4.94 -2.94 -10.53
CA ALA A 107 -3.99 -2.97 -9.44
C ALA A 107 -4.73 -2.98 -8.09
N ARG A 108 -4.17 -3.71 -7.13
CA ARG A 108 -4.70 -3.83 -5.77
C ARG A 108 -3.58 -3.67 -4.75
N GLN A 109 -3.85 -2.96 -3.66
CA GLN A 109 -2.94 -2.86 -2.53
C GLN A 109 -3.70 -2.68 -1.21
N ASN A 110 -3.21 -3.31 -0.15
CA ASN A 110 -3.77 -3.20 1.19
C ASN A 110 -2.95 -2.24 2.06
N VAL A 111 -3.64 -1.50 2.92
CA VAL A 111 -3.07 -0.68 3.99
C VAL A 111 -3.70 -1.13 5.29
N THR A 112 -2.88 -1.57 6.23
CA THR A 112 -3.32 -1.92 7.58
C THR A 112 -2.93 -0.80 8.55
N TYR A 113 -3.93 -0.23 9.20
CA TYR A 113 -3.74 0.74 10.28
C TYR A 113 -3.92 0.01 11.61
N HIS A 114 -2.83 -0.12 12.36
CA HIS A 114 -2.85 -0.62 13.73
C HIS A 114 -3.09 0.55 14.67
N CYS A 115 -4.06 0.44 15.57
CA CYS A 115 -4.53 1.54 16.38
C CYS A 115 -4.63 1.17 17.85
N LEU A 116 -4.35 2.14 18.71
CA LEU A 116 -4.65 2.15 20.13
C LEU A 116 -5.40 3.46 20.42
N ASN A 117 -6.69 3.36 20.74
CA ASN A 117 -7.59 4.50 20.98
C ASN A 117 -7.65 5.54 19.85
N SER A 118 -7.39 5.15 18.61
CA SER A 118 -7.37 6.04 17.44
C SER A 118 -8.21 5.45 16.31
N ALA A 119 -9.14 6.23 15.76
CA ALA A 119 -10.05 5.84 14.70
C ALA A 119 -9.40 6.00 13.33
N ALA A 120 -9.60 4.99 12.48
CA ALA A 120 -9.02 4.95 11.13
C ALA A 120 -10.02 5.27 10.03
N TRP A 121 -11.28 4.86 10.19
CA TRP A 121 -12.28 4.96 9.12
C TRP A 121 -13.56 5.61 9.60
N SER A 122 -14.36 4.90 10.40
CA SER A 122 -15.49 5.49 11.11
C SER A 122 -15.06 5.86 12.52
N SER A 123 -15.40 7.06 12.99
CA SER A 123 -15.54 7.25 14.44
C SER A 123 -16.80 6.49 14.87
N GLY A 124 -16.87 5.92 16.08
CA GLY A 124 -18.00 5.06 16.52
C GLY A 124 -19.40 5.71 16.46
N LYS A 125 -19.51 6.99 16.07
CA LYS A 125 -20.75 7.71 15.78
C LYS A 125 -21.16 7.68 14.29
N GLY A 126 -20.48 6.90 13.45
CA GLY A 126 -20.75 6.82 12.01
C GLY A 126 -20.18 7.99 11.19
N ASP A 127 -19.35 8.84 11.79
CA ASP A 127 -18.70 9.93 11.07
C ASP A 127 -17.52 9.41 10.24
N LEU A 128 -17.62 9.62 8.93
CA LEU A 128 -16.65 9.23 7.91
C LEU A 128 -15.82 10.40 7.38
N ASN A 129 -16.09 11.63 7.82
CA ASN A 129 -15.37 12.82 7.32
C ASN A 129 -13.90 12.86 7.77
N HIS A 130 -13.59 12.11 8.83
CA HIS A 130 -12.28 12.03 9.45
C HIS A 130 -11.58 10.67 9.21
N SER A 131 -12.02 9.91 8.21
CA SER A 131 -11.32 8.69 7.78
C SER A 131 -9.90 9.00 7.31
N ILE A 132 -8.97 8.07 7.46
CA ILE A 132 -7.63 8.20 6.88
C ILE A 132 -7.69 8.44 5.37
N LYS A 133 -6.69 9.16 4.86
CA LYS A 133 -6.53 9.42 3.43
C LYS A 133 -5.34 8.65 2.90
N ILE A 134 -5.54 7.92 1.80
CA ILE A 134 -4.48 7.17 1.14
C ILE A 134 -4.05 7.95 -0.11
N LYS A 135 -2.77 8.27 -0.23
CA LYS A 135 -2.22 8.94 -1.41
C LYS A 135 -1.63 7.92 -2.37
N GLY A 136 -2.19 7.85 -3.58
CA GLY A 136 -1.66 7.04 -4.68
C GLY A 136 -0.43 7.67 -5.34
N ASP A 137 0.24 6.89 -6.20
CA ASP A 137 1.44 7.30 -6.95
C ASP A 137 1.20 8.52 -7.84
N ASN A 138 0.02 8.60 -8.43
CA ASN A 138 -0.39 9.74 -9.25
C ASN A 138 -0.91 10.94 -8.44
N GLY A 139 -0.74 10.94 -7.11
CA GLY A 139 -1.10 12.03 -6.22
C GLY A 139 -2.58 12.10 -5.83
N VAL A 140 -3.43 11.22 -6.35
CA VAL A 140 -4.85 11.16 -5.97
C VAL A 140 -4.99 10.71 -4.51
N GLU A 141 -5.87 11.39 -3.77
CA GLU A 141 -6.26 11.02 -2.40
C GLU A 141 -7.54 10.18 -2.41
N LEU A 142 -7.51 9.06 -1.69
CA LEU A 142 -8.59 8.08 -1.59
C LEU A 142 -9.03 7.98 -0.12
N HIS A 143 -10.31 8.20 0.17
CA HIS A 143 -10.85 8.21 1.53
C HIS A 143 -12.37 7.92 1.55
N ALA A 144 -13.00 7.86 2.74
CA ALA A 144 -14.37 7.39 2.89
C ALA A 144 -15.43 8.27 2.20
N SER A 145 -15.17 9.57 2.10
CA SER A 145 -16.03 10.57 1.42
C SER A 145 -15.68 10.79 -0.05
N SER A 146 -14.69 10.08 -0.61
CA SER A 146 -14.44 10.09 -2.05
C SER A 146 -15.64 9.47 -2.81
N SER A 147 -15.83 9.87 -4.07
CA SER A 147 -16.84 9.23 -4.92
C SER A 147 -16.53 7.74 -5.13
N ASN A 148 -17.54 6.95 -5.52
CA ASN A 148 -17.41 5.49 -5.65
C ASN A 148 -16.21 5.01 -6.49
N LYS A 149 -15.76 5.79 -7.48
CA LYS A 149 -14.59 5.50 -8.33
C LYS A 149 -13.23 5.59 -7.58
N PHE A 150 -13.21 6.29 -6.46
CA PHE A 150 -12.02 6.60 -5.68
C PHE A 150 -12.12 6.14 -4.24
N LYS A 151 -13.28 5.63 -3.81
CA LYS A 151 -13.51 5.15 -2.45
C LYS A 151 -12.83 3.79 -2.25
N PRO A 152 -11.88 3.66 -1.31
CA PRO A 152 -11.32 2.37 -0.90
C PRO A 152 -12.38 1.43 -0.30
N GLN A 153 -12.08 0.13 -0.33
CA GLN A 153 -12.89 -0.91 0.31
C GLN A 153 -12.38 -1.19 1.72
N ILE A 154 -13.29 -1.52 2.63
CA ILE A 154 -12.95 -1.90 4.01
C ILE A 154 -13.08 -3.40 4.15
N ILE A 155 -11.96 -4.06 4.44
CA ILE A 155 -11.93 -5.49 4.77
C ILE A 155 -12.31 -5.69 6.24
N ARG A 156 -11.81 -4.79 7.12
CA ARG A 156 -12.04 -4.85 8.56
C ARG A 156 -11.90 -3.45 9.16
N ASP A 157 -12.74 -3.10 10.13
CA ASP A 157 -12.63 -1.83 10.87
C ASP A 157 -12.93 -2.01 12.35
N ASP A 158 -11.91 -2.28 13.15
CA ASP A 158 -12.05 -2.37 14.61
C ASP A 158 -11.55 -1.11 15.34
N CYS A 159 -10.94 -0.16 14.62
CA CYS A 159 -10.35 1.04 15.23
C CYS A 159 -11.39 2.06 15.71
N HIS A 160 -12.66 1.87 15.39
CA HIS A 160 -13.74 2.65 15.98
C HIS A 160 -13.92 2.40 17.50
N ILE A 161 -13.34 1.32 18.04
CA ILE A 161 -13.41 0.92 19.45
C ILE A 161 -12.19 1.47 20.21
N LYS A 162 -12.40 2.42 21.12
CA LYS A 162 -11.35 3.01 21.97
C LYS A 162 -11.36 2.41 23.39
N ASP A 163 -10.88 1.17 23.53
CA ASP A 163 -10.89 0.40 24.79
C ASP A 163 -9.51 0.17 25.42
N GLY A 164 -8.49 0.92 25.00
CA GLY A 164 -7.12 0.78 25.48
C GLY A 164 -6.39 -0.49 25.00
N LYS A 165 -6.93 -1.19 23.99
CA LYS A 165 -6.27 -2.36 23.36
C LYS A 165 -5.90 -2.07 21.92
N TRP A 166 -4.85 -2.75 21.45
CA TRP A 166 -4.44 -2.69 20.05
C TRP A 166 -5.49 -3.37 19.16
N ARG A 167 -5.92 -2.64 18.14
CA ARG A 167 -6.88 -3.05 17.13
C ARG A 167 -6.34 -2.73 15.74
N GLN A 168 -7.13 -3.04 14.70
CA GLN A 168 -6.73 -2.73 13.34
C GLN A 168 -7.90 -2.46 12.40
N THR A 169 -7.63 -1.62 11.41
CA THR A 169 -8.48 -1.39 10.25
C THR A 169 -7.67 -1.74 9.00
N ILE A 170 -8.24 -2.60 8.15
CA ILE A 170 -7.61 -3.07 6.90
C ILE A 170 -8.40 -2.48 5.74
N ILE A 171 -7.71 -1.66 4.94
CA ILE A 171 -8.27 -0.93 3.81
C ILE A 171 -7.63 -1.44 2.53
N THR A 172 -8.44 -1.68 1.51
CA THR A 172 -7.97 -2.11 0.19
C THR A 172 -8.27 -1.06 -0.85
N VAL A 173 -7.22 -0.63 -1.56
CA VAL A 173 -7.36 0.13 -2.79
C VAL A 173 -7.35 -0.87 -3.93
N ASP A 174 -8.47 -0.97 -4.65
CA ASP A 174 -8.65 -1.82 -5.82
C ASP A 174 -9.13 -0.94 -6.98
N THR A 175 -8.37 -0.89 -8.07
CA THR A 175 -8.60 0.07 -9.16
C THR A 175 -8.27 -0.50 -10.53
N SER A 176 -9.11 -0.20 -11.52
CA SER A 176 -8.86 -0.48 -12.96
C SER A 176 -7.93 0.55 -13.61
N LYS A 177 -7.21 1.34 -12.80
CA LYS A 177 -6.25 2.37 -13.22
C LYS A 177 -4.94 2.11 -12.49
N PRO A 178 -4.08 1.20 -13.00
CA PRO A 178 -2.88 0.75 -12.30
C PRO A 178 -1.90 1.86 -11.91
N HIS A 179 -1.83 2.94 -12.68
CA HIS A 179 -0.99 4.11 -12.39
C HIS A 179 -1.34 4.85 -11.10
N ARG A 180 -2.46 4.54 -10.44
CA ARG A 180 -2.78 5.09 -9.10
C ARG A 180 -1.97 4.43 -7.99
N LEU A 181 -1.44 3.23 -8.21
CA LEU A 181 -0.70 2.46 -7.22
C LEU A 181 0.78 2.34 -7.60
N PRO A 182 1.71 2.25 -6.63
CA PRO A 182 1.49 1.93 -5.23
C PRO A 182 1.06 3.14 -4.36
N VAL A 183 0.71 2.86 -3.12
CA VAL A 183 0.47 3.85 -2.06
C VAL A 183 1.79 4.53 -1.68
N LEU A 184 1.80 5.86 -1.75
CA LEU A 184 2.95 6.69 -1.40
C LEU A 184 2.94 7.10 0.08
N ASP A 185 1.78 7.50 0.60
CA ASP A 185 1.65 8.01 1.95
C ASP A 185 0.21 7.85 2.46
N VAL A 186 0.04 7.95 3.78
CA VAL A 186 -1.26 7.88 4.47
C VAL A 186 -1.37 9.08 5.40
N ALA A 187 -2.45 9.84 5.29
CA ALA A 187 -2.77 10.90 6.26
C ALA A 187 -3.73 10.36 7.32
N VAL A 188 -3.40 10.62 8.58
CA VAL A 188 -4.14 10.17 9.76
C VAL A 188 -4.70 11.39 10.49
N PHE A 189 -5.91 11.29 11.07
CA PHE A 189 -6.62 12.43 11.66
C PHE A 189 -6.72 12.39 13.20
N ASP A 190 -7.29 11.31 13.74
CA ASP A 190 -7.62 11.13 15.18
C ASP A 190 -6.38 10.68 15.96
N ILE A 191 -5.42 11.59 16.12
CA ILE A 191 -4.12 11.35 16.76
C ILE A 191 -3.65 12.57 17.56
N GLY A 192 -2.88 12.32 18.62
CA GLY A 192 -2.20 13.37 19.39
C GLY A 192 -2.60 13.37 20.86
N GLY A 193 -3.78 12.84 21.17
CA GLY A 193 -4.33 12.69 22.51
C GLY A 193 -3.51 11.79 23.43
N GLN A 194 -3.83 11.80 24.72
CA GLN A 194 -3.23 10.87 25.67
C GLN A 194 -3.71 9.44 25.40
N GLY A 195 -2.78 8.49 25.37
CA GLY A 195 -3.09 7.07 25.10
C GLY A 195 -3.43 6.75 23.64
N GLU A 196 -3.24 7.70 22.71
CA GLU A 196 -3.39 7.47 21.28
C GLU A 196 -2.06 7.09 20.64
N GLU A 197 -2.03 5.89 20.07
CA GLU A 197 -0.87 5.34 19.37
C GLU A 197 -1.32 4.64 18.10
N PHE A 198 -0.41 4.55 17.14
CA PHE A 198 -0.69 3.81 15.92
C PHE A 198 0.56 3.24 15.26
N GLY A 199 0.34 2.37 14.29
CA GLY A 199 1.34 1.87 13.35
C GLY A 199 0.67 1.62 12.00
N LEU A 200 1.46 1.58 10.95
CA LEU A 200 1.01 1.38 9.57
C LEU A 200 1.79 0.24 8.94
N ASP A 201 1.09 -0.59 8.18
CA ASP A 201 1.67 -1.65 7.36
C ASP A 201 1.12 -1.52 5.94
N ILE A 202 1.97 -1.11 4.99
CA ILE A 202 1.60 -1.04 3.58
C ILE A 202 1.96 -2.39 2.95
N GLY A 203 0.96 -3.14 2.50
CA GLY A 203 1.13 -4.45 1.88
C GLY A 203 1.70 -4.38 0.46
N PRO A 204 1.92 -5.55 -0.19
CA PRO A 204 2.35 -5.62 -1.57
C PRO A 204 1.36 -4.93 -2.51
N VAL A 205 1.90 -4.31 -3.56
CA VAL A 205 1.09 -3.88 -4.71
C VAL A 205 1.02 -5.03 -5.70
N CYS A 206 -0.19 -5.46 -6.04
CA CYS A 206 -0.44 -6.56 -6.96
C CYS A 206 -1.09 -6.05 -8.24
N PHE A 207 -0.59 -6.52 -9.38
CA PHE A 207 -1.03 -6.14 -10.72
C PHE A 207 -1.57 -7.37 -11.47
N SER A 208 -2.71 -7.24 -12.15
CA SER A 208 -3.38 -8.32 -12.88
C SER A 208 -3.93 -7.85 -14.22
#